data_AF-A0A0W8F8R7-F1
#
_entry.id   AF-A0A0W8F8R7-F1
#
_cell.length_a   1.000
_cell.length_b   1.000
_cell.length_c   1.000
_cell.angle_alpha   90.00
_cell.angle_beta   90.00
_cell.angle_gamma   90.00
#
_symmetry.space_group_name_H-M   'P 1'
#
loop_
_entity.id
_entity.type
_entity.pdbx_description
1 polymer ?
#
loop_
_entity_poly.entity_id
_entity_poly.type
_entity_poly.pdbx_seq_one_letter_code
_entity_poly.pdbx_strand_id
1 'polypeptide(L)'
;MGPIPYLIFYLLCGLAASAAQIAADPSSIIPNVGASGAISGVLAGYLVLLPTGTVRLFIFFGFFYRITKIPALLFITVWFVIQLFSGVASLGAVAEGGGVAYWAHIGGFIAGLLLAFAYKTIMRRHLFPSH
;
A
#
# COMPACT_ATOMS: atom_id res chain seq x y z
N MET A 1 8.14 -0.21 -13.53
CA MET A 1 8.58 1.19 -13.35
C MET A 1 10.11 1.21 -13.34
N GLY A 2 10.73 2.22 -13.93
CA GLY A 2 12.17 2.45 -13.77
C GLY A 2 12.52 3.01 -12.39
N PRO A 3 13.81 3.13 -12.04
CA PRO A 3 14.25 3.55 -10.71
C PRO A 3 13.74 4.94 -10.29
N ILE A 4 13.84 5.94 -11.19
CA ILE A 4 13.42 7.32 -10.88
C ILE A 4 11.89 7.44 -10.73
N PRO A 5 11.05 6.95 -11.67
CA PRO A 5 9.60 6.94 -11.48
C PRO A 5 9.17 6.18 -10.23
N TYR A 6 9.85 5.07 -9.90
CA TYR A 6 9.57 4.29 -8.70
C TYR A 6 9.87 5.08 -7.42
N LEU A 7 11.02 5.77 -7.36
CA LEU A 7 11.38 6.61 -6.21
C LEU A 7 10.35 7.72 -5.99
N ILE A 8 9.98 8.43 -7.05
CA ILE A 8 8.95 9.49 -6.98
C ILE A 8 7.61 8.90 -6.53
N PHE A 9 7.19 7.79 -7.13
CA PHE A 9 5.97 7.09 -6.76
C PHE A 9 5.96 6.71 -5.27
N TYR A 10 7.05 6.13 -4.77
CA TYR A 10 7.20 5.72 -3.38
C TYR A 10 7.09 6.91 -2.42
N LEU A 11 7.80 8.01 -2.72
CA LEU A 11 7.76 9.22 -1.89
C LEU A 11 6.38 9.87 -1.88
N LEU A 12 5.69 9.96 -3.03
CA LEU A 12 4.34 10.48 -3.11
C LEU A 12 3.34 9.63 -2.32
N CYS A 13 3.45 8.30 -2.40
CA CYS A 13 2.63 7.39 -1.60
C CYS A 13 2.89 7.59 -0.09
N GLY A 14 4.15 7.77 0.30
CA GLY A 14 4.52 8.04 1.69
C GLY A 14 3.97 9.36 2.22
N LEU A 15 4.06 10.44 1.42
CA LEU A 15 3.49 11.74 1.79
C LEU A 15 1.96 11.68 1.93
N ALA A 16 1.29 11.03 0.98
CA ALA A 16 -0.16 10.84 1.04
C ALA A 16 -0.58 9.97 2.25
N ALA A 17 0.19 8.93 2.56
CA ALA A 17 -0.01 8.12 3.75
C ALA A 17 0.12 8.93 5.04
N SER A 18 1.17 9.73 5.16
CA SER A 18 1.36 10.61 6.32
C SER A 18 0.21 11.61 6.46
N ALA A 19 -0.19 12.25 5.35
CA ALA A 19 -1.31 13.19 5.35
C ALA A 19 -2.63 12.52 5.76
N ALA A 20 -2.92 11.31 5.26
CA ALA A 20 -4.14 10.58 5.61
C ALA A 20 -4.19 10.19 7.09
N GLN A 21 -3.06 9.77 7.68
CA GLN A 21 -3.00 9.47 9.10
C GLN A 21 -3.22 10.71 9.96
N ILE A 22 -2.55 11.82 9.62
CA ILE A 22 -2.70 13.10 10.35
C ILE A 22 -4.15 13.59 10.25
N ALA A 23 -4.79 13.45 9.08
CA ALA A 23 -6.18 13.86 8.91
C ALA A 23 -7.16 13.00 9.72
N ALA A 24 -6.88 11.70 9.88
CA ALA A 24 -7.75 10.78 10.62
C ALA A 24 -7.58 10.87 12.14
N ASP A 25 -6.35 11.07 12.61
CA ASP A 25 -6.03 11.26 14.03
C ASP A 25 -4.85 12.24 14.17
N PRO A 26 -5.12 13.56 14.22
CA PRO A 26 -4.09 14.58 14.35
C PRO A 26 -3.31 14.51 15.67
N SER A 27 -3.93 13.93 16.71
CA SER A 27 -3.36 13.74 18.05
C SER A 27 -2.57 12.44 18.20
N SER A 28 -2.50 11.63 17.15
CA SER A 28 -1.87 10.32 17.20
C SER A 28 -0.41 10.40 17.66
N ILE A 29 -0.11 9.64 18.71
CA ILE A 29 1.26 9.41 19.19
C ILE A 29 1.89 8.17 18.54
N ILE A 30 1.17 7.47 17.66
CA ILE A 30 1.68 6.31 16.93
C ILE A 30 2.80 6.79 16.00
N PRO A 31 4.02 6.26 16.10
CA PRO A 31 5.12 6.63 15.21
C PRO A 31 4.77 6.31 13.76
N ASN A 32 4.40 7.33 12.99
CA ASN A 32 4.11 7.21 11.57
C ASN A 32 5.32 7.67 10.74
N VAL A 33 6.27 6.77 10.55
CA VAL A 33 7.24 6.93 9.47
C VAL A 33 6.52 6.41 8.23
N GLY A 34 6.02 7.31 7.37
CA GLY A 34 5.18 7.00 6.20
C GLY A 34 5.73 5.96 5.19
N ALA A 35 6.87 5.33 5.48
CA ALA A 35 7.44 4.20 4.78
C ALA A 35 6.47 2.99 4.68
N SER A 36 5.77 2.59 5.75
CA SER A 36 4.83 1.45 5.66
C SER A 36 3.62 1.80 4.77
N GLY A 37 3.14 3.04 4.85
CA GLY A 37 2.13 3.58 3.94
C GLY A 37 2.62 3.66 2.49
N ALA A 38 3.87 4.05 2.26
CA ALA A 38 4.49 4.03 0.94
C ALA A 38 4.53 2.61 0.35
N ILE A 39 4.89 1.61 1.16
CA ILE A 39 4.84 0.19 0.78
C ILE A 39 3.41 -0.23 0.44
N SER A 40 2.41 0.22 1.21
CA SER A 40 0.99 0.00 0.89
C SER A 40 0.64 0.54 -0.51
N GLY A 41 1.13 1.73 -0.85
CA GLY A 41 1.02 2.30 -2.19
C GLY A 41 1.71 1.46 -3.26
N VAL A 42 2.89 0.89 -2.99
CA VAL A 42 3.58 -0.04 -3.90
C VAL A 42 2.77 -1.32 -4.12
N LEU A 43 2.11 -1.87 -3.09
CA LEU A 43 1.24 -3.04 -3.23
C LEU A 43 0.04 -2.73 -4.14
N ALA A 44 -0.60 -1.57 -3.96
CA ALA A 44 -1.63 -1.09 -4.86
C ALA A 44 -1.12 -0.95 -6.31
N GLY A 45 0.06 -0.35 -6.50
CA GLY A 45 0.68 -0.24 -7.81
C GLY A 45 0.99 -1.59 -8.45
N TYR A 46 1.39 -2.58 -7.65
CA TYR A 46 1.60 -3.95 -8.10
C TYR A 46 0.31 -4.55 -8.68
N LEU A 47 -0.85 -4.34 -8.04
CA LEU A 47 -2.14 -4.81 -8.57
C LEU A 47 -2.51 -4.18 -9.93
N VAL A 48 -2.24 -2.89 -10.11
CA VAL A 48 -2.59 -2.16 -11.34
C VAL A 48 -1.68 -2.55 -12.51
N LEU A 49 -0.39 -2.69 -12.22
CA LEU A 49 0.65 -2.93 -13.23
C LEU A 49 0.83 -4.43 -13.53
N LEU A 50 0.60 -5.30 -12.55
CA LEU A 50 0.79 -6.75 -12.62
C LEU A 50 -0.46 -7.49 -12.10
N PRO A 51 -1.62 -7.38 -12.79
CA PRO A 51 -2.89 -7.92 -12.31
C PRO A 51 -2.92 -9.46 -12.16
N THR A 52 -2.10 -10.16 -12.94
CA THR A 52 -1.91 -11.63 -12.87
C THR A 52 -0.68 -12.03 -12.05
N GLY A 53 -0.06 -11.08 -11.36
CA GLY A 53 1.13 -11.29 -10.55
C GLY A 53 0.88 -12.14 -9.30
N THR A 54 1.97 -12.62 -8.70
CA THR A 54 1.94 -13.43 -7.48
C THR A 54 2.86 -12.85 -6.43
N VAL A 55 2.45 -12.92 -5.17
CA VAL A 55 3.31 -12.62 -4.01
C VAL A 55 3.91 -13.91 -3.46
N ARG A 56 5.15 -13.84 -2.97
CA ARG A 56 5.79 -14.95 -2.25
C ARG A 56 5.44 -14.81 -0.78
N LEU A 57 4.71 -15.77 -0.25
CA LEU A 57 4.38 -15.85 1.16
C LEU A 57 5.34 -16.81 1.85
N PHE A 58 6.08 -16.30 2.83
CA PHE A 58 6.83 -17.11 3.77
C PHE A 58 5.90 -17.57 4.89
N ILE A 59 5.75 -18.88 5.04
CA ILE A 59 4.93 -19.51 6.06
C ILE A 59 5.86 -20.30 6.98
N PHE A 60 5.81 -20.01 8.28
CA PHE A 60 6.63 -20.65 9.30
C PHE A 60 5.76 -21.53 10.19
N PHE A 61 6.10 -22.81 10.29
CA PHE A 61 5.39 -23.83 11.08
C PHE A 61 6.21 -24.26 12.32
N GLY A 62 7.01 -23.36 12.89
CA GLY A 62 7.84 -23.63 14.07
C GLY A 62 9.14 -24.37 13.76
N PHE A 63 9.06 -25.60 13.24
CA PHE A 63 10.24 -26.42 12.89
C PHE A 63 10.51 -26.51 11.38
N PHE A 64 9.52 -26.13 10.56
CA PHE A 64 9.62 -26.13 9.10
C PHE A 64 9.14 -24.80 8.55
N TYR A 65 9.69 -24.40 7.41
CA TYR A 65 9.22 -23.24 6.67
C TYR A 65 8.86 -23.61 5.24
N ARG A 66 7.90 -22.90 4.66
CA ARG A 66 7.51 -23.04 3.26
C ARG A 66 7.37 -21.66 2.63
N ILE A 67 7.95 -21.49 1.45
CA ILE A 67 7.68 -20.32 0.61
C ILE A 67 6.71 -20.76 -0.48
N THR A 68 5.52 -20.15 -0.50
CA THR A 68 4.49 -20.42 -1.50
C THR A 68 4.18 -19.17 -2.31
N LYS A 69 3.62 -19.32 -3.50
CA LYS A 69 3.14 -18.22 -4.34
C LYS A 69 1.64 -18.13 -4.24
N ILE A 70 1.11 -16.94 -3.99
CA ILE A 70 -0.33 -16.68 -3.91
C ILE A 70 -0.67 -15.58 -4.92
N PRO A 71 -1.83 -15.63 -5.60
CA PRO A 71 -2.29 -14.54 -6.44
C PRO A 71 -2.23 -13.21 -5.69
N ALA A 72 -1.54 -12.23 -6.26
CA ALA A 72 -1.34 -10.94 -5.60
C ALA A 72 -2.67 -10.23 -5.37
N LEU A 73 -3.60 -10.35 -6.32
CA LEU A 73 -4.97 -9.84 -6.18
C LEU A 73 -5.64 -10.34 -4.90
N LEU A 74 -5.62 -11.66 -4.67
CA LEU A 74 -6.24 -12.24 -3.47
C LEU A 74 -5.55 -11.73 -2.19
N PHE A 75 -4.22 -11.86 -2.11
CA PHE A 75 -3.49 -11.55 -0.90
C PHE A 75 -3.57 -10.06 -0.54
N ILE A 76 -3.29 -9.18 -1.51
CA ILE A 76 -3.22 -7.73 -1.28
C ILE A 76 -4.62 -7.17 -1.00
N THR A 77 -5.66 -7.61 -1.73
CA THR A 77 -7.03 -7.14 -1.49
C THR A 77 -7.54 -7.57 -0.12
N VAL A 78 -7.33 -8.84 0.28
CA VAL A 78 -7.71 -9.29 1.63
C VAL A 78 -6.98 -8.50 2.71
N TRP A 79 -5.66 -8.30 2.55
CA TRP A 79 -4.88 -7.50 3.48
C TRP A 79 -5.39 -6.06 3.58
N PHE A 80 -5.72 -5.42 2.45
CA PHE A 80 -6.25 -4.05 2.42
C PHE A 80 -7.62 -3.94 3.08
N VAL A 81 -8.50 -4.91 2.86
CA VAL A 81 -9.81 -4.98 3.53
C VAL A 81 -9.64 -5.05 5.05
N ILE A 82 -8.67 -5.82 5.54
CA ILE A 82 -8.33 -5.86 6.96
C ILE A 82 -7.87 -4.47 7.44
N GLN A 83 -7.07 -3.74 6.67
CA GLN A 83 -6.67 -2.37 7.03
C GLN A 83 -7.89 -1.44 7.17
N LEU A 84 -8.88 -1.53 6.29
CA LEU A 84 -10.11 -0.73 6.35
C LEU A 84 -10.90 -1.02 7.64
N PHE A 85 -11.18 -2.29 7.94
CA PHE A 85 -11.92 -2.66 9.15
C PHE A 85 -11.17 -2.26 10.42
N SER A 86 -9.86 -2.51 10.48
CA SER A 86 -9.05 -2.14 11.63
C SER A 86 -8.92 -0.62 11.79
N GLY A 87 -8.86 0.14 10.70
CA GLY A 87 -8.85 1.60 10.73
C GLY A 87 -10.15 2.20 11.22
N VAL A 88 -11.30 1.65 10.83
CA VAL A 88 -12.60 2.06 11.37
C VAL A 88 -12.71 1.69 12.85
N ALA A 89 -12.28 0.48 13.22
CA ALA A 89 -12.28 0.03 14.61
C ALA A 89 -11.38 0.90 15.51
N SER A 90 -10.30 1.49 14.97
CA SER A 90 -9.40 2.34 15.74
C SER A 90 -9.96 3.74 16.03
N LEU A 91 -10.96 4.23 15.29
CA LEU A 91 -11.53 5.58 15.49
C LEU A 91 -12.24 5.77 16.84
N GLY A 92 -12.58 4.67 17.53
CA GLY A 92 -13.21 4.71 18.86
C GLY A 92 -12.32 4.21 20.00
N ALA A 93 -11.06 3.87 19.71
CA ALA A 93 -10.12 3.33 20.68
C ALA A 93 -9.01 4.34 20.95
N VAL A 94 -8.77 4.66 22.22
CA VAL A 94 -7.58 5.43 22.62
C VAL A 94 -6.38 4.50 22.56
N ALA A 95 -5.56 4.62 21.53
CA ALA A 95 -4.34 3.83 21.41
C ALA A 95 -3.25 4.42 22.31
N GLU A 96 -2.95 3.76 23.43
CA GLU A 96 -1.83 4.14 24.28
C GLU A 96 -0.49 3.73 23.63
N GLY A 97 0.09 4.64 22.84
CA GLY A 97 1.51 4.65 22.48
C GLY A 97 2.04 3.54 21.54
N GLY A 98 1.21 2.54 21.24
CA GLY A 98 1.55 1.44 20.35
C GLY A 98 0.35 1.06 19.49
N GLY A 99 0.55 0.90 18.18
CA GLY A 99 -0.53 0.59 17.26
C GLY A 99 -0.08 0.61 15.80
N VAL A 100 -0.91 0.04 14.93
CA VAL A 100 -0.71 0.11 13.48
C VAL A 100 -1.36 1.38 12.97
N ALA A 101 -0.62 2.18 12.19
CA ALA A 101 -1.14 3.36 11.51
C ALA A 101 -2.04 2.96 10.32
N TYR A 102 -3.23 2.42 10.61
CA TYR A 102 -4.14 1.89 9.59
C TYR A 102 -4.52 2.94 8.53
N TRP A 103 -4.74 4.20 8.95
CA TRP A 103 -5.07 5.29 8.04
C TRP A 103 -3.91 5.68 7.12
N ALA A 104 -2.66 5.53 7.58
CA ALA A 104 -1.49 5.65 6.71
C ALA A 104 -1.49 4.55 5.62
N HIS A 105 -1.77 3.30 5.99
CA HIS A 105 -1.85 2.22 5.01
C HIS A 105 -2.98 2.43 4.00
N ILE A 106 -4.15 2.90 4.47
CA ILE A 106 -5.31 3.17 3.61
C ILE A 106 -4.99 4.30 2.63
N GLY A 107 -4.52 5.45 3.14
CA GLY A 107 -4.17 6.60 2.32
C GLY A 107 -3.07 6.30 1.30
N GLY A 108 -2.02 5.59 1.73
CA GLY A 108 -0.94 5.14 0.85
C GLY A 108 -1.43 4.21 -0.25
N PHE A 109 -2.31 3.26 0.07
CA PHE A 109 -2.89 2.33 -0.92
C PHE A 109 -3.71 3.06 -1.98
N ILE A 110 -4.60 3.97 -1.56
CA ILE A 110 -5.46 4.73 -2.47
C ILE A 110 -4.60 5.64 -3.37
N ALA A 111 -3.62 6.34 -2.80
CA ALA A 111 -2.69 7.15 -3.56
C ALA A 111 -1.92 6.30 -4.58
N GLY A 112 -1.42 5.13 -4.16
CA GLY A 112 -0.71 4.19 -5.01
C GLY A 112 -1.56 3.67 -6.17
N LEU A 113 -2.84 3.35 -5.93
CA LEU A 113 -3.79 2.96 -6.99
C LEU A 113 -3.89 4.08 -8.03
N LEU A 114 -4.22 5.30 -7.59
CA LEU A 114 -4.42 6.44 -8.48
C LEU A 114 -3.17 6.76 -9.30
N LEU A 115 -2.01 6.84 -8.63
CA LEU A 115 -0.72 7.12 -9.27
C LEU A 115 -0.32 6.01 -10.24
N ALA A 116 -0.57 4.74 -9.91
CA ALA A 116 -0.25 3.63 -10.80
C ALA A 116 -1.16 3.59 -12.04
N PHE A 117 -2.45 3.90 -11.91
CA PHE A 117 -3.35 4.05 -13.06
C PHE A 117 -2.93 5.21 -13.96
N ALA A 118 -2.57 6.35 -13.38
CA ALA A 118 -2.04 7.48 -14.12
C ALA A 118 -0.76 7.10 -14.88
N TYR A 119 0.20 6.47 -14.19
CA TYR A 119 1.44 5.97 -14.79
C TYR A 119 1.18 5.00 -15.94
N LYS A 120 0.33 3.99 -15.74
CA LYS A 120 -0.05 3.01 -16.76
C LYS A 120 -0.65 3.68 -17.99
N THR A 121 -1.50 4.69 -17.79
CA THR A 121 -2.15 5.43 -18.88
C THR A 121 -1.14 6.25 -19.68
N ILE A 122 -0.24 6.98 -19.02
CA ILE A 122 0.79 7.79 -19.66
C ILE A 122 1.77 6.92 -20.45
N MET A 123 2.21 5.80 -19.87
CA MET A 123 3.15 4.89 -20.52
C MET A 123 2.55 4.16 -21.72
N ARG A 124 1.27 3.76 -21.66
CA ARG A 124 0.58 3.17 -22.82
C ARG A 124 0.55 4.11 -24.02
N ARG A 125 0.31 5.42 -23.79
CA ARG A 125 0.31 6.44 -24.86
C ARG A 125 1.69 6.63 -25.50
N HIS A 126 2.77 6.50 -24.73
CA HIS A 126 4.13 6.62 -25.26
C HIS A 126 4.55 5.39 -26.08
N LEU A 127 4.12 4.20 -25.68
CA LEU A 127 4.47 2.95 -26.36
C LEU A 127 3.62 2.68 -27.62
N PHE A 128 2.41 3.25 -27.70
CA PHE A 128 1.51 3.14 -28.85
C PHE A 128 0.92 4.51 -29.20
N PRO A 129 1.64 5.36 -29.94
CA PRO A 129 1.09 6.62 -30.43
C PRO A 129 -0.04 6.32 -31.41
N SER A 130 -1.24 6.82 -31.16
CA SER A 130 -2.31 6.85 -32.15
C SER A 130 -1.92 7.87 -33.22
N HIS A 131 -1.53 7.37 -34.41
CA HIS A 131 -1.33 8.17 -35.61
C HIS A 131 -2.64 8.75 -36.14
#